data_AF-A0A4Q3CDB9-F1
#
_entry.id   AF-A0A4Q3CDB9-F1
#
_cell.length_a   1.000
_cell.length_b   1.000
_cell.length_c   1.000
_cell.angle_alpha   90.00
_cell.angle_beta   90.00
_cell.angle_gamma   90.00
#
_symmetry.space_group_name_H-M   'P 1'
#
loop_
_entity.id
_entity.type
_entity.pdbx_description
1 polymer ?
#
loop_
_entity_poly.entity_id
_entity_poly.type
_entity_poly.pdbx_seq_one_letter_code
_entity_poly.pdbx_strand_id
1 'polypeptide(L)'
;MADKLIAVPDFTLSPRVDQVGIEERAARFTKRSIKQETKMNGLLLTLNMIDLTTLEGKDTEGKVKQLCYKAMHLMDAYPGLPTVAAVCVYPSMVKTAKAAVAGSGIKIASVATGFPSGQAPRAVKISDTKFAVQQGADEVDMVISRGKFLEGEYNFVFDEIAAIKEACGDARLKVILETGELVTYD
;
A
#
# COMPACT_ATOMS: atom_id res chain seq x y z
N MET A 1 -13.12 -13.67 28.09
CA MET A 1 -12.21 -12.52 27.96
C MET A 1 -13.08 -11.31 27.64
N ALA A 2 -12.94 -10.23 28.40
CA ALA A 2 -13.90 -9.12 28.36
C ALA A 2 -13.97 -8.48 26.96
N ASP A 3 -15.19 -8.38 26.43
CA ASP A 3 -15.54 -7.53 25.30
C ASP A 3 -15.11 -6.10 25.62
N LYS A 4 -13.93 -5.70 25.15
CA LYS A 4 -13.61 -4.28 25.03
C LYS A 4 -14.49 -3.76 23.90
N LEU A 5 -15.62 -3.16 24.28
CA LEU A 5 -16.41 -2.30 23.41
C LEU A 5 -15.44 -1.37 22.67
N ILE A 6 -15.30 -1.60 21.36
CA ILE A 6 -14.55 -0.72 20.48
C ILE A 6 -15.36 0.58 20.46
N ALA A 7 -14.82 1.63 21.07
CA ALA A 7 -15.42 2.95 20.99
C ALA A 7 -15.31 3.43 19.52
N VAL A 8 -16.44 3.47 18.82
CA VAL A 8 -16.52 4.08 17.50
C VAL A 8 -16.29 5.59 17.70
N PRO A 9 -15.34 6.22 16.98
CA PRO A 9 -15.13 7.66 17.07
C PRO A 9 -16.42 8.42 16.72
N ASP A 10 -16.74 9.46 17.50
CA ASP A 10 -17.81 10.38 17.15
C ASP A 10 -17.32 11.32 16.05
N PHE A 11 -17.63 10.97 14.79
CA PHE A 11 -17.25 11.75 13.62
C PHE A 11 -17.95 13.11 13.53
N THR A 12 -18.96 13.40 14.37
CA THR A 12 -19.53 14.76 14.46
C THR A 12 -18.57 15.74 15.13
N LEU A 13 -17.56 15.23 15.83
CA LEU A 13 -16.47 16.00 16.43
C LEU A 13 -15.25 16.13 15.51
N SER A 14 -15.31 15.63 14.28
CA SER A 14 -14.23 15.78 13.31
C SER A 14 -13.92 17.28 13.11
N PRO A 15 -12.66 17.71 13.30
CA PRO A 15 -12.31 19.11 13.13
C PRO A 15 -12.51 19.51 11.67
N ARG A 16 -13.06 20.71 11.45
CA ARG A 16 -13.10 21.30 10.11
C ARG A 16 -11.69 21.53 9.60
N VAL A 17 -11.45 21.27 8.32
CA VAL A 17 -10.14 21.47 7.73
C VAL A 17 -10.00 22.88 7.17
N ASP A 18 -8.99 23.61 7.65
CA ASP A 18 -8.55 24.88 7.05
C ASP A 18 -7.72 24.58 5.79
N GLN A 19 -8.43 24.43 4.66
CA GLN A 19 -7.83 24.19 3.36
C GLN A 19 -6.74 25.21 3.02
N VAL A 20 -7.03 26.51 3.21
CA VAL A 20 -6.09 27.59 2.87
C VAL A 20 -4.83 27.47 3.72
N GLY A 21 -4.98 27.27 5.03
CA GLY A 21 -3.85 27.09 5.94
C GLY A 21 -2.99 25.87 5.61
N ILE A 22 -3.60 24.75 5.17
CA ILE A 22 -2.87 23.55 4.73
C ILE A 22 -2.08 23.84 3.46
N GLU A 23 -2.71 24.42 2.44
CA GLU A 23 -2.08 24.74 1.16
C GLU A 23 -0.91 25.71 1.32
N GLU A 24 -1.08 26.77 2.12
CA GLU A 24 0.00 27.70 2.45
C GLU A 24 1.15 27.02 3.19
N ARG A 25 0.83 26.15 4.16
CA ARG A 25 1.86 25.41 4.91
C ARG A 25 2.63 24.46 4.01
N ALA A 26 1.97 23.72 3.13
CA ALA A 26 2.59 22.86 2.14
C ALA A 26 3.53 23.66 1.21
N ALA A 27 3.04 24.79 0.69
CA ALA A 27 3.82 25.69 -0.17
C ALA A 27 5.04 26.30 0.54
N ARG A 28 5.03 26.45 1.87
CA ARG A 28 6.21 26.93 2.62
C ARG A 28 7.34 25.89 2.68
N PHE A 29 7.01 24.59 2.71
CA PHE A 29 8.03 23.54 2.77
C PHE A 29 8.87 23.46 1.49
N THR A 30 8.31 23.83 0.35
CA THR A 30 9.02 23.77 -0.96
C THR A 30 9.97 24.95 -1.21
N LYS A 31 9.87 26.03 -0.41
CA LYS A 31 10.64 27.28 -0.62
C LYS A 31 12.04 27.26 -0.01
N ARG A 32 12.36 26.29 0.84
CA ARG A 32 13.63 26.27 1.57
C ARG A 32 14.62 25.32 0.90
N SER A 33 15.83 25.82 0.62
CA SER A 33 16.92 24.95 0.17
C SER A 33 17.39 24.08 1.34
N ILE A 34 17.56 22.78 1.07
CA ILE A 34 18.11 21.81 2.01
C ILE A 34 19.60 21.59 1.76
N LYS A 35 20.37 21.35 2.82
CA LYS A 35 21.80 21.06 2.74
C LYS A 35 22.07 19.84 1.87
N GLN A 36 23.22 19.80 1.19
CA GLN A 36 23.58 18.70 0.30
C GLN A 36 23.57 17.33 1.00
N GLU A 37 24.11 17.26 2.22
CA GLU A 37 24.09 16.04 3.03
C GLU A 37 22.66 15.56 3.30
N THR A 38 21.75 16.47 3.68
CA THR A 38 20.33 16.15 3.88
C THR A 38 19.67 15.67 2.59
N LYS A 39 20.01 16.27 1.44
CA LYS A 39 19.54 15.78 0.13
C LYS A 39 19.97 14.35 -0.11
N MET A 40 21.25 14.04 0.12
CA MET A 40 21.79 12.71 -0.10
C MET A 40 21.12 11.67 0.80
N ASN A 41 21.02 11.95 2.11
CA ASN A 41 20.34 11.06 3.06
C ASN A 41 18.87 10.85 2.68
N GLY A 42 18.17 11.92 2.26
CA GLY A 42 16.78 11.84 1.80
C GLY A 42 16.60 10.99 0.54
N LEU A 43 17.54 11.09 -0.41
CA LEU A 43 17.53 10.26 -1.62
C LEU A 43 17.76 8.79 -1.29
N LEU A 44 18.76 8.46 -0.48
CA LEU A 44 19.04 7.09 -0.05
C LEU A 44 17.88 6.49 0.74
N LEU A 45 17.28 7.26 1.65
CA LEU A 45 16.10 6.84 2.39
C LEU A 45 14.91 6.58 1.46
N THR A 46 14.67 7.47 0.48
CA THR A 46 13.60 7.29 -0.50
C THR A 46 13.76 5.96 -1.23
N LEU A 47 14.96 5.62 -1.70
CA LEU A 47 15.21 4.36 -2.39
C LEU A 47 14.85 3.14 -1.52
N ASN A 48 15.12 3.20 -0.21
CA ASN A 48 14.82 2.12 0.72
C ASN A 48 13.34 2.07 1.16
N MET A 49 12.53 3.09 0.84
CA MET A 49 11.09 3.14 1.14
C MET A 49 10.21 2.85 -0.09
N ILE A 50 10.80 2.42 -1.20
CA ILE A 50 10.05 2.10 -2.41
C ILE A 50 9.37 0.74 -2.28
N ASP A 51 8.09 0.69 -2.66
CA ASP A 51 7.40 -0.53 -3.10
C ASP A 51 7.48 -0.57 -4.62
N LEU A 52 8.46 -1.29 -5.15
CA LEU A 52 8.72 -1.31 -6.59
C LEU A 52 7.63 -2.13 -7.28
N THR A 53 6.81 -1.47 -8.08
CA THR A 53 5.49 -2.01 -8.45
C THR A 53 5.39 -2.32 -9.95
N THR A 54 4.76 -3.44 -10.29
CA THR A 54 4.17 -3.67 -11.63
C THR A 54 2.77 -4.26 -11.46
N LEU A 55 1.78 -3.61 -12.06
CA LEU A 55 0.37 -3.99 -11.98
C LEU A 55 -0.29 -3.85 -13.36
N GLU A 56 0.42 -4.29 -14.41
CA GLU A 56 -0.10 -4.28 -15.77
C GLU A 56 -0.82 -5.58 -16.08
N GLY A 57 -1.93 -5.51 -16.82
CA GLY A 57 -2.67 -6.70 -17.25
C GLY A 57 -1.88 -7.64 -18.17
N LYS A 58 -0.72 -7.20 -18.70
CA LYS A 58 0.21 -7.99 -19.52
C LYS A 58 1.43 -8.50 -18.75
N ASP A 59 1.43 -8.41 -17.42
CA ASP A 59 2.55 -8.88 -16.61
C ASP A 59 2.75 -10.39 -16.79
N THR A 60 4.02 -10.76 -16.94
CA THR A 60 4.47 -12.16 -17.08
C THR A 60 5.47 -12.46 -15.99
N GLU A 61 5.70 -13.74 -15.71
CA GLU A 61 6.75 -14.14 -14.77
C GLU A 61 8.12 -13.57 -15.12
N GLY A 62 8.47 -13.50 -16.41
CA GLY A 62 9.75 -12.95 -16.87
C GLY A 62 9.89 -11.47 -16.53
N LYS A 63 8.83 -10.67 -16.74
CA LYS A 63 8.81 -9.25 -16.38
C LYS A 63 8.90 -9.06 -14.86
N VAL A 64 8.19 -9.87 -14.08
CA VAL A 64 8.23 -9.82 -12.61
C VAL A 64 9.62 -10.20 -12.09
N LYS A 65 10.26 -11.23 -12.64
CA LYS A 65 11.65 -11.58 -12.31
C LYS A 65 12.61 -10.43 -12.62
N GLN A 66 12.43 -9.76 -13.75
CA GLN A 66 13.22 -8.57 -14.10
C GLN A 66 12.99 -7.40 -13.13
N LEU A 67 11.74 -7.19 -12.69
CA LEU A 67 11.43 -6.19 -11.65
C LEU A 67 12.13 -6.54 -10.33
N CYS A 68 12.11 -7.80 -9.92
CA CYS A 68 12.79 -8.29 -8.72
C CYS A 68 14.31 -8.10 -8.81
N TYR A 69 14.91 -8.34 -9.98
CA TYR A 69 16.32 -8.02 -10.20
C TYR A 69 16.60 -6.53 -9.97
N LYS A 70 15.79 -5.64 -10.57
CA LYS A 70 15.93 -4.18 -10.36
C LYS A 70 15.72 -3.76 -8.90
N ALA A 71 14.85 -4.45 -8.17
CA ALA A 71 14.59 -4.21 -6.75
C ALA A 71 15.85 -4.43 -5.89
N MET A 72 16.69 -5.40 -6.27
CA MET A 72 17.98 -5.71 -5.64
C MET A 72 19.13 -4.89 -6.23
N HIS A 73 19.01 -4.48 -7.49
CA HIS A 73 20.04 -3.81 -8.28
C HIS A 73 19.50 -2.51 -8.89
N LEU A 74 19.23 -1.51 -8.03
CA LEU A 74 18.59 -0.27 -8.45
C LEU A 74 19.38 0.48 -9.53
N MET A 75 20.72 0.55 -9.37
CA MET A 75 21.60 1.12 -10.38
C MET A 75 23.04 0.62 -10.20
N ASP A 76 23.47 -0.31 -11.06
CA ASP A 76 24.79 -0.94 -10.97
C ASP A 76 25.96 0.05 -11.12
N ALA A 77 25.73 1.21 -11.75
CA ALA A 77 26.72 2.27 -11.87
C ALA A 77 27.06 2.96 -10.54
N TYR A 78 26.23 2.81 -9.51
CA TYR A 78 26.42 3.41 -8.18
C TYR A 78 26.49 2.31 -7.11
N PRO A 79 27.69 1.85 -6.74
CA PRO A 79 27.83 0.84 -5.70
C PRO A 79 27.39 1.39 -4.34
N GLY A 80 26.84 0.50 -3.49
CA GLY A 80 26.44 0.84 -2.12
C GLY A 80 25.04 1.45 -1.98
N LEU A 81 24.24 1.48 -3.05
CA LEU A 81 22.82 1.83 -2.95
C LEU A 81 22.05 0.79 -2.11
N PRO A 82 21.01 1.21 -1.37
CA PRO A 82 20.15 0.27 -0.66
C PRO A 82 19.27 -0.51 -1.64
N THR A 83 18.67 -1.61 -1.15
CA THR A 83 17.54 -2.24 -1.85
C THR A 83 16.26 -1.47 -1.57
N VAL A 84 15.22 -1.74 -2.36
CA VAL A 84 13.85 -1.27 -2.06
C VAL A 84 13.27 -1.99 -0.84
N ALA A 85 12.16 -1.48 -0.28
CA ALA A 85 11.46 -2.12 0.83
C ALA A 85 10.72 -3.38 0.38
N ALA A 86 9.96 -3.24 -0.72
CA ALA A 86 9.13 -4.31 -1.24
C ALA A 86 9.05 -4.31 -2.77
N VAL A 87 8.55 -5.42 -3.32
CA VAL A 87 8.04 -5.53 -4.69
C VAL A 87 6.54 -5.74 -4.61
N CYS A 88 5.75 -4.90 -5.30
CA CYS A 88 4.29 -5.02 -5.36
C CYS A 88 3.82 -5.55 -6.72
N VAL A 89 3.02 -6.61 -6.70
CA VAL A 89 2.53 -7.33 -7.89
C VAL A 89 1.07 -7.77 -7.75
N TYR A 90 0.48 -8.31 -8.81
CA TYR A 90 -0.79 -9.02 -8.71
C TYR A 90 -0.65 -10.35 -7.94
N PRO A 91 -1.74 -10.85 -7.31
CA PRO A 91 -1.72 -12.08 -6.51
C PRO A 91 -1.15 -13.30 -7.23
N SER A 92 -1.45 -13.44 -8.53
CA SER A 92 -0.96 -14.55 -9.37
C SER A 92 0.55 -14.56 -9.57
N MET A 93 1.22 -13.42 -9.34
CA MET A 93 2.67 -13.25 -9.52
C MET A 93 3.46 -13.30 -8.21
N VAL A 94 2.77 -13.32 -7.06
CA VAL A 94 3.40 -13.31 -5.72
C VAL A 94 4.40 -14.45 -5.55
N LYS A 95 4.03 -15.68 -5.91
CA LYS A 95 4.91 -16.84 -5.78
C LYS A 95 6.19 -16.68 -6.60
N THR A 96 6.06 -16.18 -7.83
CA THR A 96 7.18 -15.90 -8.73
C THR A 96 8.10 -14.82 -8.16
N ALA A 97 7.53 -13.72 -7.67
CA ALA A 97 8.28 -12.64 -7.05
C ALA A 97 9.01 -13.11 -5.78
N LYS A 98 8.31 -13.86 -4.91
CA LYS A 98 8.85 -14.41 -3.66
C LYS A 98 10.07 -15.29 -3.90
N ALA A 99 9.99 -16.17 -4.90
CA ALA A 99 11.11 -17.00 -5.29
C ALA A 99 12.29 -16.17 -5.85
N ALA A 100 11.99 -15.14 -6.64
CA ALA A 100 13.02 -14.30 -7.28
C ALA A 100 13.80 -13.42 -6.29
N VAL A 101 13.18 -12.96 -5.20
CA VAL A 101 13.83 -12.12 -4.18
C VAL A 101 14.33 -12.90 -2.96
N ALA A 102 14.30 -14.23 -3.01
CA ALA A 102 14.66 -15.08 -1.87
C ALA A 102 16.07 -14.75 -1.34
N GLY A 103 16.17 -14.55 -0.02
CA GLY A 103 17.42 -14.20 0.65
C GLY A 103 17.82 -12.71 0.57
N SER A 104 17.13 -11.88 -0.20
CA SER A 104 17.46 -10.44 -0.33
C SER A 104 16.98 -9.59 0.86
N GLY A 105 15.99 -10.06 1.62
CA GLY A 105 15.30 -9.28 2.65
C GLY A 105 14.16 -8.39 2.13
N ILE A 106 14.00 -8.26 0.80
CA ILE A 106 12.91 -7.50 0.17
C ILE A 106 11.57 -8.20 0.42
N LYS A 107 10.55 -7.43 0.80
CA LYS A 107 9.19 -7.93 1.03
C LYS A 107 8.40 -8.08 -0.27
N ILE A 108 7.43 -8.98 -0.27
CA ILE A 108 6.45 -9.08 -1.36
C ILE A 108 5.12 -8.50 -0.90
N ALA A 109 4.73 -7.40 -1.53
CA ALA A 109 3.39 -6.85 -1.44
C ALA A 109 2.54 -7.38 -2.59
N SER A 110 1.24 -7.50 -2.37
CA SER A 110 0.27 -7.82 -3.41
C SER A 110 -0.93 -6.91 -3.31
N VAL A 111 -1.36 -6.34 -4.42
CA VAL A 111 -2.73 -5.80 -4.46
C VAL A 111 -3.72 -6.93 -4.33
N ALA A 112 -4.88 -6.66 -3.73
CA ALA A 112 -5.96 -7.63 -3.61
C ALA A 112 -7.32 -6.90 -3.61
N THR A 113 -8.37 -7.62 -3.19
CA THR A 113 -9.71 -7.08 -2.93
C THR A 113 -10.39 -6.49 -4.17
N GLY A 114 -10.10 -7.04 -5.35
CA GLY A 114 -10.67 -6.54 -6.61
C GLY A 114 -10.03 -5.25 -7.12
N PHE A 115 -8.72 -5.08 -6.87
CA PHE A 115 -7.93 -4.01 -7.48
C PHE A 115 -8.09 -3.97 -9.02
N PRO A 116 -8.13 -2.78 -9.65
CA PRO A 116 -8.03 -1.45 -9.05
C PRO A 116 -9.37 -0.90 -8.53
N SER A 117 -10.50 -1.50 -8.89
CA SER A 117 -11.81 -0.88 -8.65
C SER A 117 -12.27 -0.97 -7.19
N GLY A 118 -11.90 -2.05 -6.48
CA GLY A 118 -12.45 -2.38 -5.16
C GLY A 118 -13.94 -2.78 -5.19
N GLN A 119 -14.53 -2.95 -6.39
CA GLN A 119 -15.96 -3.23 -6.62
C GLN A 119 -16.24 -4.74 -6.71
N ALA A 120 -15.67 -5.50 -5.78
CA ALA A 120 -15.90 -6.94 -5.67
C ALA A 120 -16.73 -7.25 -4.41
N PRO A 121 -17.60 -8.29 -4.43
CA PRO A 121 -18.28 -8.74 -3.23
C PRO A 121 -17.29 -9.12 -2.11
N ARG A 122 -17.66 -8.89 -0.84
CA ARG A 122 -16.81 -9.17 0.33
C ARG A 122 -16.19 -10.58 0.32
N ALA A 123 -16.97 -11.60 -0.07
CA ALA A 123 -16.49 -12.98 -0.16
C ALA A 123 -15.35 -13.14 -1.19
N VAL A 124 -15.44 -12.46 -2.33
CA VAL A 124 -14.40 -12.46 -3.37
C VAL A 124 -13.16 -11.76 -2.84
N LYS A 125 -13.31 -10.61 -2.16
CA LYS A 125 -12.18 -9.88 -1.58
C LYS A 125 -11.41 -10.70 -0.53
N ILE A 126 -12.14 -11.42 0.33
CA ILE A 126 -11.55 -12.34 1.31
C ILE A 126 -10.80 -13.48 0.61
N SER A 127 -11.42 -14.08 -0.42
CA SER A 127 -10.79 -15.17 -1.18
C SER A 127 -9.51 -14.70 -1.89
N ASP A 128 -9.54 -13.52 -2.51
CA ASP A 128 -8.41 -12.91 -3.20
C ASP A 128 -7.25 -12.62 -2.23
N THR A 129 -7.58 -12.07 -1.06
CA THR A 129 -6.61 -11.82 0.03
C THR A 129 -5.98 -13.13 0.52
N LYS A 130 -6.79 -14.16 0.81
CA LYS A 130 -6.30 -15.47 1.23
C LYS A 130 -5.40 -16.09 0.16
N PHE A 131 -5.75 -15.93 -1.11
CA PHE A 131 -4.93 -16.42 -2.22
C PHE A 131 -3.56 -15.72 -2.24
N ALA A 132 -3.51 -14.39 -2.16
CA ALA A 132 -2.24 -13.65 -2.11
C ALA A 132 -1.35 -14.10 -0.94
N VAL A 133 -1.91 -14.25 0.26
CA VAL A 133 -1.19 -14.74 1.46
C VAL A 133 -0.69 -16.17 1.24
N GLN A 134 -1.52 -17.07 0.70
CA GLN A 134 -1.12 -18.45 0.39
C GLN A 134 0.02 -18.53 -0.62
N GLN A 135 0.11 -17.58 -1.56
CA GLN A 135 1.24 -17.49 -2.50
C GLN A 135 2.52 -16.93 -1.85
N GLY A 136 2.45 -16.43 -0.62
CA GLY A 136 3.61 -15.98 0.17
C GLY A 136 3.79 -14.47 0.28
N ALA A 137 2.72 -13.68 0.05
CA ALA A 137 2.75 -12.24 0.25
C ALA A 137 3.05 -11.90 1.72
N ASP A 138 4.01 -11.00 1.95
CA ASP A 138 4.30 -10.44 3.26
C ASP A 138 3.32 -9.31 3.61
N GLU A 139 2.79 -8.64 2.57
CA GLU A 139 1.91 -7.48 2.68
C GLU A 139 0.78 -7.57 1.64
N VAL A 140 -0.40 -7.06 1.99
CA VAL A 140 -1.57 -6.99 1.11
C VAL A 140 -2.06 -5.56 1.04
N ASP A 141 -2.23 -5.06 -0.18
CA ASP A 141 -2.71 -3.72 -0.47
C ASP A 141 -4.19 -3.82 -0.90
N MET A 142 -5.08 -3.52 0.05
CA MET A 142 -6.54 -3.55 -0.13
C MET A 142 -7.04 -2.22 -0.69
N VAL A 143 -7.99 -2.25 -1.63
CA VAL A 143 -8.80 -1.08 -2.02
C VAL A 143 -10.12 -1.13 -1.27
N ILE A 144 -10.48 -0.05 -0.58
CA ILE A 144 -11.77 0.02 0.14
C ILE A 144 -12.96 0.00 -0.83
N SER A 145 -14.13 -0.39 -0.34
CA SER A 145 -15.39 -0.13 -1.05
C SER A 145 -15.71 1.37 -1.10
N ARG A 146 -15.07 2.10 -2.01
CA ARG A 146 -15.17 3.57 -2.13
C ARG A 146 -16.61 4.05 -2.27
N GLY A 147 -17.43 3.37 -3.07
CA GLY A 147 -18.86 3.69 -3.20
C GLY A 147 -19.60 3.64 -1.86
N LYS A 148 -19.33 2.62 -1.03
CA LYS A 148 -19.92 2.51 0.31
C LYS A 148 -19.43 3.61 1.25
N PHE A 149 -18.15 3.95 1.17
CA PHE A 149 -17.61 5.09 1.92
C PHE A 149 -18.33 6.40 1.55
N LEU A 150 -18.48 6.68 0.25
CA LEU A 150 -19.15 7.89 -0.25
C LEU A 150 -20.67 7.91 0.02
N GLU A 151 -21.30 6.73 0.19
CA GLU A 151 -22.68 6.59 0.67
C GLU A 151 -22.83 6.85 2.18
N GLY A 152 -21.72 7.06 2.91
CA GLY A 152 -21.72 7.21 4.37
C GLY A 152 -21.78 5.90 5.15
N GLU A 153 -21.62 4.75 4.47
CA GLU A 153 -21.65 3.41 5.06
C GLU A 153 -20.31 3.06 5.73
N TYR A 154 -19.88 3.87 6.69
CA TYR A 154 -18.57 3.72 7.34
C TYR A 154 -18.43 2.42 8.11
N ASN A 155 -19.50 1.95 8.77
CA ASN A 155 -19.51 0.65 9.45
C ASN A 155 -19.30 -0.51 8.47
N PHE A 156 -19.88 -0.42 7.26
CA PHE A 156 -19.64 -1.42 6.23
C PHE A 156 -18.17 -1.50 5.84
N VAL A 157 -17.52 -0.34 5.64
CA VAL A 157 -16.10 -0.24 5.26
C VAL A 157 -15.21 -0.70 6.40
N PHE A 158 -15.52 -0.34 7.64
CA PHE A 158 -14.83 -0.82 8.84
C PHE A 158 -14.88 -2.34 8.95
N ASP A 159 -16.08 -2.93 8.88
CA ASP A 159 -16.27 -4.39 8.96
C ASP A 159 -15.57 -5.11 7.80
N GLU A 160 -15.55 -4.50 6.62
CA GLU A 160 -14.82 -5.03 5.47
C GLU A 160 -13.32 -5.03 5.73
N ILE A 161 -12.73 -3.91 6.17
CA ILE A 161 -11.30 -3.83 6.51
C ILE A 161 -10.95 -4.84 7.61
N ALA A 162 -11.79 -4.97 8.64
CA ALA A 162 -11.58 -5.93 9.72
C ALA A 162 -11.56 -7.37 9.21
N ALA A 163 -12.53 -7.75 8.37
CA ALA A 163 -12.58 -9.08 7.76
C ALA A 163 -11.39 -9.37 6.83
N ILE A 164 -10.92 -8.37 6.08
CA ILE A 164 -9.73 -8.50 5.25
C ILE A 164 -8.47 -8.60 6.11
N LYS A 165 -8.37 -7.85 7.22
CA LYS A 165 -7.23 -7.95 8.13
C LYS A 165 -7.15 -9.33 8.79
N GLU A 166 -8.30 -9.90 9.16
CA GLU A 166 -8.37 -11.29 9.64
C GLU A 166 -7.88 -12.27 8.55
N ALA A 167 -8.33 -12.08 7.31
CA ALA A 167 -7.90 -12.91 6.17
C ALA A 167 -6.41 -12.79 5.85
N CYS A 168 -5.75 -11.67 6.18
CA CYS A 168 -4.30 -11.51 6.02
C CYS A 168 -3.48 -12.40 6.97
N GLY A 169 -4.03 -12.81 8.12
CA GLY A 169 -3.25 -13.45 9.18
C GLY A 169 -2.06 -12.57 9.59
N ASP A 170 -0.85 -13.16 9.52
CA ASP A 170 0.41 -12.49 9.86
C ASP A 170 0.85 -11.46 8.82
N ALA A 171 0.31 -11.50 7.59
CA ALA A 171 0.63 -10.51 6.58
C ALA A 171 0.16 -9.12 7.00
N ARG A 172 0.95 -8.10 6.64
CA ARG A 172 0.61 -6.70 6.88
C ARG A 172 -0.51 -6.28 5.93
N LEU A 173 -1.55 -5.65 6.45
CA LEU A 173 -2.57 -5.01 5.61
C LEU A 173 -2.21 -3.54 5.41
N LYS A 174 -2.17 -3.11 4.14
CA LYS A 174 -2.19 -1.70 3.73
C LYS A 174 -3.55 -1.41 3.12
N VAL A 175 -4.12 -0.24 3.42
CA VAL A 175 -5.46 0.14 2.97
C VAL A 175 -5.35 1.36 2.05
N ILE A 176 -5.66 1.15 0.79
CA ILE A 176 -5.77 2.18 -0.25
C ILE A 176 -7.14 2.85 -0.10
N LEU A 177 -7.11 4.12 0.30
CA LEU A 177 -8.30 4.96 0.47
C LEU A 177 -8.75 5.63 -0.83
N GLU A 178 -7.88 5.68 -1.84
CA GLU A 178 -8.08 6.45 -3.08
C GLU A 178 -8.44 7.92 -2.79
N THR A 179 -7.57 8.61 -2.08
CA THR A 179 -7.82 10.00 -1.67
C THR A 179 -8.02 10.96 -2.85
N GLY A 180 -7.62 10.59 -4.07
CA GLY A 180 -7.91 11.37 -5.27
C GLY A 180 -9.40 11.39 -5.66
N GLU A 181 -10.19 10.41 -5.21
CA GLU A 181 -11.65 10.37 -5.36
C GLU A 181 -12.37 10.93 -4.12
N LEU A 182 -11.64 11.16 -3.02
CA LEU A 182 -12.15 11.83 -1.83
C LEU A 182 -12.03 13.34 -2.08
N VAL A 183 -13.12 13.92 -2.56
CA VAL A 183 -13.18 15.28 -3.13
C VAL A 183 -13.03 16.43 -2.12
N THR A 184 -13.04 16.13 -0.82
CA THR A 184 -12.96 17.11 0.27
C THR A 184 -11.81 16.77 1.21
N TYR A 185 -11.25 17.80 1.85
CA TYR A 185 -10.34 17.60 2.99
C TYR A 185 -11.11 17.21 4.28
N ASP A 186 -12.41 17.48 4.30
CA ASP A 186 -13.37 17.11 5.35
C ASP A 186 -13.96 15.71 5.11
#